data_AF-D7DQG3-F1
#
_entry.id   AF-D7DQG3-F1
#
_cell.length_a   1.000
_cell.length_b   1.000
_cell.length_c   1.000
_cell.angle_alpha   90.00
_cell.angle_beta   90.00
_cell.angle_gamma   90.00
#
_symmetry.space_group_name_H-M   'P 1'
#
loop_
_entity.id
_entity.type
_entity.pdbx_description
1 polymer ?
#
loop_
_entity_poly.entity_id
_entity_poly.type
_entity_poly.pdbx_seq_one_letter_code
_entity_poly.pdbx_strand_id
1 'polypeptide(L)'
;MNNSKVLKRSSINYDKNHSIKISETIFPDEICEQCGRCCIVHAYEDYENEKMNVVYCKHLNLETKRCSIYKDRFHKEKGCLSMMEAILVKALPKDCPYVAKIKNYEEPAIYEKIRNSKKELSVINEE
;
A
#
# COMPACT_ATOMS: atom_id res chain seq x y z
N MET A 1 -45.67 21.75 -20.97
CA MET A 1 -45.03 22.08 -19.67
C MET A 1 -44.45 20.80 -19.08
N ASN A 2 -43.14 20.60 -19.13
CA ASN A 2 -42.46 19.54 -18.36
C ASN A 2 -41.22 20.18 -17.70
N ASN A 3 -41.45 20.75 -16.52
CA ASN A 3 -40.40 21.26 -15.64
C ASN A 3 -39.92 20.12 -14.74
N SER A 4 -39.17 19.17 -15.29
CA SER A 4 -38.39 18.25 -14.48
C SER A 4 -37.17 19.01 -13.96
N LYS A 5 -37.32 19.68 -12.81
CA LYS A 5 -36.19 20.18 -12.02
C LYS A 5 -35.36 18.97 -11.59
N VAL A 6 -34.29 18.68 -12.33
CA VAL A 6 -33.27 17.72 -11.94
C VAL A 6 -32.69 18.19 -10.61
N LEU A 7 -32.93 17.43 -9.55
CA LEU A 7 -32.30 17.65 -8.25
C LEU A 7 -30.77 17.55 -8.43
N LYS A 8 -30.04 18.65 -8.19
CA LYS A 8 -28.57 18.64 -8.12
C LYS A 8 -28.17 17.69 -6.99
N ARG A 9 -27.72 16.48 -7.33
CA ARG A 9 -27.06 15.59 -6.38
C ARG A 9 -25.65 16.11 -6.16
N SER A 10 -25.39 16.62 -4.96
CA SER A 10 -24.02 16.89 -4.50
C SER A 10 -23.50 15.61 -3.86
N SER A 11 -22.67 14.84 -4.57
CA SER A 11 -21.98 13.70 -3.96
C SER A 11 -20.95 14.20 -2.95
N ILE A 12 -20.88 13.56 -1.79
CA ILE A 12 -19.73 13.71 -0.90
C ILE A 12 -18.54 13.08 -1.63
N ASN A 13 -17.59 13.90 -2.08
CA ASN A 13 -16.39 13.44 -2.77
C ASN A 13 -15.21 13.39 -1.79
N TYR A 14 -14.39 12.36 -1.90
CA TYR A 14 -13.11 12.26 -1.21
C TYR A 14 -12.04 13.05 -1.96
N ASP A 15 -11.32 13.92 -1.26
CA ASP A 15 -10.15 14.63 -1.81
C ASP A 15 -8.86 13.89 -1.43
N LYS A 16 -8.32 13.11 -2.37
CA LYS A 16 -7.06 12.38 -2.20
C LYS A 16 -5.89 13.32 -1.92
N ASN A 17 -5.85 14.52 -2.52
CA ASN A 17 -4.75 15.47 -2.31
C ASN A 17 -4.73 16.00 -0.88
N HIS A 18 -5.91 16.23 -0.31
CA HIS A 18 -6.03 16.61 1.09
C HIS A 18 -5.52 15.52 2.03
N SER A 19 -5.88 14.25 1.77
CA SER A 19 -5.40 13.09 2.52
C SER A 19 -3.88 12.94 2.44
N ILE A 20 -3.29 13.08 1.24
CA ILE A 20 -1.83 13.05 1.04
C ILE A 20 -1.15 14.14 1.88
N LYS A 21 -1.64 15.39 1.80
CA LYS A 21 -1.05 16.52 2.53
C LYS A 21 -1.08 16.31 4.05
N ILE A 22 -2.20 15.83 4.59
CA ILE A 22 -2.30 15.50 6.02
C ILE A 22 -1.35 14.36 6.37
N SER A 23 -1.35 13.31 5.55
CA SER A 23 -0.49 12.14 5.75
C SER A 23 0.99 12.53 5.83
N GLU A 24 1.49 13.38 4.95
CA GLU A 24 2.88 13.87 4.97
C GLU A 24 3.20 14.66 6.25
N THR A 25 2.22 15.39 6.79
CA THR A 25 2.40 16.18 8.02
C THR A 25 2.47 15.30 9.26
N ILE A 26 1.71 14.20 9.29
CA ILE A 26 1.60 13.30 10.45
C ILE A 26 2.67 12.21 10.43
N PHE A 27 3.01 11.72 9.24
CA PHE A 27 3.86 10.54 9.04
C PHE A 27 5.16 10.92 8.33
N PRO A 28 6.22 11.26 9.08
CA PRO A 28 7.52 11.61 8.51
C PRO A 28 8.11 10.47 7.65
N ASP A 29 8.82 10.81 6.57
CA ASP A 29 9.47 9.82 5.70
C ASP A 29 10.65 9.15 6.39
N GLU A 30 11.29 9.81 7.37
CA GLU A 30 12.52 9.37 8.02
C GLU A 30 12.34 8.12 8.88
N ILE A 31 11.10 7.82 9.31
CA ILE A 31 10.81 6.60 10.07
C ILE A 31 10.61 5.38 9.17
N CYS A 32 10.63 5.55 7.84
CA CYS A 32 10.57 4.43 6.92
C CYS A 32 11.89 3.64 6.93
N GLU A 33 11.80 2.37 7.30
CA GLU A 33 12.94 1.43 7.29
C GLU A 33 13.28 0.87 5.90
N GLN A 34 12.69 1.41 4.83
CA GLN A 34 13.00 1.03 3.43
C GLN A 34 12.86 -0.48 3.19
N CYS A 35 11.80 -1.09 3.74
CA CYS A 35 11.57 -2.53 3.63
C CYS A 35 10.93 -2.98 2.30
N GLY A 36 10.45 -2.05 1.46
CA GLY A 36 9.78 -2.34 0.19
C GLY A 36 8.37 -2.93 0.28
N ARG A 37 7.87 -3.29 1.48
CA ARG A 37 6.57 -3.97 1.67
C ARG A 37 5.36 -3.13 1.27
N CYS A 38 5.46 -1.80 1.35
CA CYS A 38 4.43 -0.88 0.83
C CYS A 38 4.31 -0.91 -0.71
N CYS A 39 5.30 -1.49 -1.41
CA CYS A 39 5.29 -1.64 -2.86
C CYS A 39 4.80 -3.03 -3.30
N ILE A 40 4.36 -3.91 -2.39
CA ILE A 40 3.72 -5.17 -2.78
C ILE A 40 2.38 -4.84 -3.42
N VAL A 41 2.16 -5.29 -4.64
CA VAL A 41 0.89 -5.14 -5.35
C VAL A 41 0.07 -6.41 -5.25
N HIS A 42 0.72 -7.57 -5.40
CA HIS A 42 0.10 -8.87 -5.21
C HIS A 42 0.99 -9.80 -4.39
N ALA A 43 0.38 -10.64 -3.57
CA ALA A 43 1.05 -11.77 -2.97
C ALA A 43 0.08 -12.94 -2.91
N TYR A 44 0.52 -14.09 -3.41
CA TYR A 44 -0.31 -15.28 -3.54
C TYR A 44 0.53 -16.54 -3.39
N GLU A 45 -0.11 -17.60 -2.95
CA GLU A 45 0.49 -18.92 -2.78
C GLU A 45 0.26 -19.73 -4.05
N ASP A 46 1.30 -20.38 -4.54
CA ASP A 46 1.19 -21.36 -5.63
C ASP A 46 0.67 -22.69 -5.07
N TYR A 47 -0.46 -23.15 -5.59
CA TYR A 47 -1.13 -24.37 -5.15
C TYR A 47 -0.30 -25.64 -5.37
N GLU A 48 0.59 -25.67 -6.37
CA GLU A 48 1.33 -26.89 -6.71
C GLU A 48 2.53 -27.12 -5.81
N ASN A 49 3.11 -26.04 -5.27
CA ASN A 49 4.41 -26.11 -4.60
C ASN A 49 4.47 -25.36 -3.27
N GLU A 50 3.35 -24.82 -2.75
CA GLU A 50 3.27 -24.08 -1.48
C GLU A 50 4.25 -22.89 -1.41
N LYS A 51 4.66 -22.36 -2.57
CA LYS A 51 5.59 -21.23 -2.66
C LYS A 51 4.81 -19.92 -2.65
N MET A 52 5.28 -18.96 -1.86
CA MET A 52 4.76 -17.60 -1.91
C MET A 52 5.38 -16.83 -3.07
N ASN A 53 4.52 -16.32 -3.95
CA ASN A 53 4.85 -15.34 -4.98
C ASN A 53 4.51 -13.95 -4.45
N VAL A 54 5.47 -13.03 -4.54
CA VAL A 54 5.29 -11.62 -4.16
C VAL A 54 5.66 -10.76 -5.35
N VAL A 55 4.64 -10.05 -5.84
CA VAL A 55 4.71 -9.12 -6.95
C VAL A 55 4.83 -7.71 -6.39
N TYR A 56 5.93 -7.05 -6.72
CA TYR A 56 6.20 -5.68 -6.34
C TYR A 56 5.95 -4.73 -7.51
N CYS A 57 5.54 -3.51 -7.19
CA CYS A 57 5.46 -2.42 -8.14
C CYS A 57 6.77 -2.27 -8.91
N LYS A 58 6.68 -2.08 -10.23
CA LYS A 58 7.83 -1.93 -11.14
C LYS A 58 8.85 -0.86 -10.75
N HIS A 59 8.44 0.12 -9.94
CA HIS A 59 9.30 1.20 -9.48
C HIS A 59 10.15 0.83 -8.26
N LEU A 60 9.93 -0.33 -7.64
CA LEU A 60 10.76 -0.82 -6.54
C LEU A 60 12.07 -1.37 -7.09
N ASN A 61 13.18 -0.81 -6.60
CA ASN A 61 14.47 -1.45 -6.77
C ASN A 61 14.60 -2.57 -5.71
N LEU A 62 14.65 -3.82 -6.16
CA LEU A 62 14.64 -5.00 -5.28
C LEU A 62 15.93 -5.19 -4.47
N GLU A 63 17.04 -4.61 -4.90
CA GLU A 63 18.32 -4.68 -4.20
C GLU A 63 18.36 -3.67 -3.05
N THR A 64 18.05 -2.40 -3.35
CA THR A 64 18.08 -1.30 -2.37
C THR A 64 16.81 -1.19 -1.54
N LYS A 65 15.73 -1.88 -1.94
CA LYS A 65 14.38 -1.79 -1.37
C LYS A 65 13.77 -0.38 -1.37
N ARG A 66 14.24 0.48 -2.28
CA ARG A 66 13.77 1.86 -2.44
C ARG A 66 12.86 2.01 -3.66
N CYS A 67 11.80 2.79 -3.49
CA CYS A 67 10.97 3.24 -4.61
C CYS A 67 11.68 4.34 -5.37
N SER A 68 11.91 4.14 -6.66
CA SER A 68 12.58 5.10 -7.57
C SER A 68 11.79 6.39 -7.80
N ILE A 69 10.48 6.37 -7.55
CA ILE A 69 9.58 7.52 -7.75
C ILE A 69 8.93 8.00 -6.44
N TYR A 70 9.46 7.66 -5.27
CA TYR A 70 8.76 7.82 -3.98
C TYR A 70 8.14 9.22 -3.77
N LYS A 71 8.87 10.29 -4.10
CA LYS A 71 8.41 11.68 -3.94
C LYS A 71 7.28 12.09 -4.88
N ASP A 72 7.14 11.41 -6.01
CA ASP A 72 6.14 11.70 -7.05
C ASP A 72 5.17 10.52 -7.26
N ARG A 73 5.15 9.59 -6.29
CA ARG A 73 4.49 8.29 -6.43
C ARG A 73 2.99 8.41 -6.64
N PHE A 74 2.35 9.42 -6.06
CA PHE A 74 0.90 9.61 -6.19
C PHE A 74 0.47 10.12 -7.58
N HIS A 75 1.36 10.82 -8.28
CA HIS A 75 1.10 11.28 -9.64
C HIS A 75 1.45 10.20 -10.67
N LYS A 76 2.54 9.46 -10.44
CA LYS A 76 3.07 8.46 -11.37
C LYS A 76 2.46 7.07 -11.21
N GLU A 77 2.04 6.69 -10.00
CA GLU A 77 1.45 5.38 -9.69
C GLU A 77 0.13 5.56 -8.92
N LYS A 78 -1.00 5.30 -9.59
CA LYS A 78 -2.35 5.51 -9.03
C LYS A 78 -2.65 4.59 -7.85
N GLY A 79 -2.03 3.39 -7.84
CA GLY A 79 -2.17 2.41 -6.77
C GLY A 79 -1.49 2.81 -5.45
N CYS A 80 -0.61 3.82 -5.46
CA CYS A 80 0.04 4.26 -4.23
C CYS A 80 -0.96 4.84 -3.23
N LEU A 81 -0.87 4.33 -2.00
CA LEU A 81 -1.60 4.80 -0.83
C LEU A 81 -0.73 5.80 -0.05
N SER A 82 -1.35 6.88 0.41
CA SER A 82 -0.81 7.69 1.51
C SER A 82 -0.69 6.83 2.78
N MET A 83 0.11 7.27 3.75
CA MET A 83 0.23 6.51 5.00
C MET A 83 -1.09 6.44 5.74
N MET A 84 -1.89 7.51 5.71
CA MET A 84 -3.22 7.50 6.30
C MET A 84 -4.16 6.48 5.63
N GLU A 85 -4.20 6.45 4.29
CA GLU A 85 -4.96 5.44 3.55
C GLU A 85 -4.48 4.02 3.88
N ALA A 86 -3.16 3.78 3.84
CA ALA A 86 -2.56 2.47 4.11
C ALA A 86 -2.87 1.95 5.52
N ILE A 87 -2.89 2.82 6.53
CA ILE A 87 -3.25 2.45 7.90
C ILE A 87 -4.75 2.11 7.99
N LEU A 88 -5.62 2.93 7.39
CA LEU A 88 -7.07 2.75 7.44
C LEU A 88 -7.51 1.43 6.78
N VAL A 89 -6.88 1.04 5.67
CA VAL A 89 -7.17 -0.22 4.98
C VAL A 89 -6.32 -1.39 5.48
N LYS A 90 -5.53 -1.19 6.54
CA LYS A 90 -4.61 -2.19 7.10
C LYS A 90 -3.65 -2.76 6.04
N ALA A 91 -3.04 -1.98 5.17
CA ALA A 91 -2.16 -2.49 4.09
C ALA A 91 -0.73 -2.86 4.56
N LEU A 92 -0.34 -2.45 5.77
CA LEU A 92 1.04 -2.54 6.25
C LEU A 92 1.24 -3.77 7.15
N PRO A 93 2.45 -4.34 7.18
CA PRO A 93 2.78 -5.40 8.14
C PRO A 93 2.83 -4.81 9.57
N LYS A 94 2.60 -5.64 10.59
CA LYS A 94 2.46 -5.16 11.99
C LYS A 94 3.75 -4.53 12.56
N ASP A 95 4.89 -4.90 12.00
CA ASP A 95 6.21 -4.41 12.37
C ASP A 95 6.60 -3.12 11.62
N CYS A 96 5.76 -2.62 10.71
CA CYS A 96 6.01 -1.37 10.03
C CYS A 96 6.01 -0.19 11.05
N PRO A 97 7.03 0.68 11.07
CA PRO A 97 7.15 1.76 12.06
C PRO A 97 5.94 2.68 12.15
N TYR A 98 5.21 2.85 11.05
CA TYR A 98 4.00 3.67 10.96
C TYR A 98 2.79 3.09 11.71
N VAL A 99 2.76 1.77 11.98
CA VAL A 99 1.65 1.08 12.66
C VAL A 99 2.06 0.37 13.94
N ALA A 100 3.35 0.15 14.18
CA ALA A 100 3.86 -0.63 15.31
C ALA A 100 3.39 -0.13 16.70
N LYS A 101 3.06 1.15 16.82
CA LYS A 101 2.56 1.76 18.07
C LYS A 101 1.03 1.84 18.16
N ILE A 102 0.31 1.42 17.12
CA ILE A 102 -1.15 1.44 17.09
C ILE A 102 -1.67 0.21 17.83
N LYS A 103 -2.39 0.44 18.93
CA LYS A 103 -3.02 -0.63 19.70
C LYS A 103 -4.05 -1.36 18.83
N ASN A 104 -4.06 -2.69 18.90
CA ASN A 104 -4.98 -3.56 18.16
C ASN A 104 -4.87 -3.41 16.63
N TYR A 105 -3.71 -2.99 16.12
CA TYR A 105 -3.45 -3.06 14.68
C TYR A 105 -3.35 -4.52 14.24
N GLU A 106 -4.17 -4.90 13.28
CA GLU A 106 -4.14 -6.21 12.65
C GLU A 106 -3.53 -6.05 11.25
N GLU A 107 -2.42 -6.74 11.00
CA GLU A 107 -1.84 -6.78 9.67
C GLU A 107 -2.64 -7.68 8.72
N PRO A 108 -2.47 -7.51 7.40
CA PRO A 108 -3.00 -8.46 6.42
C PRO A 108 -2.51 -9.88 6.68
N ALA A 109 -3.42 -10.85 6.62
CA ALA A 109 -3.12 -12.27 6.79
C ALA A 109 -2.00 -12.77 5.85
N ILE A 110 -1.83 -12.15 4.69
CA ILE A 110 -0.79 -12.50 3.73
C ILE A 110 0.63 -12.34 4.29
N TYR A 111 0.87 -11.41 5.22
CA TYR A 111 2.20 -11.22 5.81
C TYR A 111 2.61 -12.38 6.73
N GLU A 112 1.65 -13.07 7.35
CA GLU A 112 1.94 -14.30 8.09
C GLU A 112 2.43 -15.40 7.14
N LYS A 113 1.72 -15.59 6.01
CA LYS A 113 2.12 -16.56 4.98
C LYS A 113 3.49 -16.24 4.38
N ILE A 114 3.75 -14.96 4.09
CA ILE A 114 5.05 -14.49 3.58
C ILE A 114 6.18 -14.85 4.56
N ARG A 115 6.00 -14.58 5.86
CA ARG A 115 7.03 -14.88 6.87
C ARG A 115 7.25 -16.37 7.10
N ASN A 116 6.17 -17.16 7.02
CA ASN A 116 6.20 -18.59 7.29
C ASN A 116 6.48 -19.43 6.03
N SER A 117 6.74 -18.80 4.88
CA SER A 117 6.99 -19.54 3.64
C SER A 117 8.23 -20.43 3.81
N LYS A 118 8.03 -21.75 3.73
CA LYS A 118 9.08 -22.76 3.90
C LYS A 118 10.06 -22.79 2.73
N LYS A 119 9.64 -22.25 1.57
CA LYS A 119 10.42 -22.15 0.35
C LYS A 119 10.80 -20.70 0.10
N GLU A 120 11.88 -20.51 -0.65
CA GLU A 120 12.31 -19.18 -1.07
C GLU A 120 11.17 -18.46 -1.82
N LEU A 121 10.95 -17.18 -1.53
CA LEU A 121 9.91 -16.40 -2.20
C LEU A 121 10.23 -16.22 -3.68
N SER A 122 9.23 -16.35 -4.55
CA SER A 122 9.34 -15.82 -5.91
C SER A 122 9.09 -14.33 -5.85
N VAL A 123 10.13 -13.55 -6.10
CA VAL A 123 10.07 -12.09 -6.14
C VAL A 123 9.99 -11.64 -7.59
N ILE A 124 8.93 -10.91 -7.91
CA ILE A 124 8.62 -10.46 -9.27
C ILE A 124 8.42 -8.94 -9.22
N ASN A 125 8.97 -8.21 -10.19
CA ASN A 125 8.55 -6.83 -10.43
C ASN A 125 7.47 -6.84 -11.51
N GLU A 126 6.44 -6.03 -11.32
CA GLU A 126 5.47 -5.75 -12.39
C GLU A 126 6.17 -5.21 -13.64
N GLU A 127 5.57 -5.46 -14.80
CA GLU A 127 6.00 -4.94 -16.09
C GLU A 127 5.55 -3.47 -16.31
#